data_AF-A0A5A7SAG3-F1
#
_entry.id   AF-A0A5A7SAG3-F1
#
_cell.length_a   1.000
_cell.length_b   1.000
_cell.length_c   1.000
_cell.angle_alpha   90.00
_cell.angle_beta   90.00
_cell.angle_gamma   90.00
#
_symmetry.space_group_name_H-M   'P 1'
#
loop_
_entity.id
_entity.type
_entity.pdbx_description
1 polymer ?
#
loop_
_entity_poly.entity_id
_entity_poly.type
_entity_poly.pdbx_seq_one_letter_code
_entity_poly.pdbx_strand_id
1 'polypeptide(L)'
;MNTQLDDNAFVAAVRTLAGDAVGFVYRADMRKMTPDGSCECKYAETREGVVRGSCLIGQALLAAGAPLAEVSALDRLSDSNADYVLPNFGLSCKVIDWAASVQSSQDAGEPWGQAVADADARYGDPLA
;
A
#
# COMPACT_ATOMS: atom_id res chain seq x y z
N MET A 1 -13.94 14.78 8.31
CA MET A 1 -14.47 13.44 8.00
C MET A 1 -13.39 12.78 7.17
N ASN A 2 -12.93 11.60 7.56
CA ASN A 2 -11.96 10.87 6.76
C ASN A 2 -12.66 10.36 5.49
N THR A 3 -11.93 10.28 4.38
CA THR A 3 -12.49 9.78 3.13
C THR A 3 -12.87 8.31 3.30
N GLN A 4 -14.09 7.94 2.90
CA GLN A 4 -14.51 6.54 2.86
C GLN A 4 -14.31 5.99 1.46
N LEU A 5 -13.57 4.89 1.34
CA LEU A 5 -13.30 4.20 0.09
C LEU A 5 -14.17 2.95 -0.04
N ASP A 6 -14.33 2.52 -1.29
CA ASP A 6 -14.98 1.24 -1.61
C ASP A 6 -13.92 0.13 -1.71
N ASP A 7 -14.21 -1.01 -1.07
CA ASP A 7 -13.33 -2.18 -1.07
C ASP A 7 -13.01 -2.65 -2.50
N ASN A 8 -14.00 -2.69 -3.40
CA ASN A 8 -13.78 -3.13 -4.79
C ASN A 8 -12.87 -2.14 -5.53
N ALA A 9 -13.11 -0.83 -5.36
CA ALA A 9 -12.28 0.18 -5.98
C ALA A 9 -10.81 0.09 -5.55
N PHE A 10 -10.57 -0.12 -4.26
CA PHE A 10 -9.21 -0.29 -3.72
C PHE A 10 -8.54 -1.58 -4.22
N VAL A 11 -9.21 -2.73 -4.09
CA VAL A 11 -8.65 -4.03 -4.54
C VAL A 11 -8.41 -4.03 -6.06
N ALA A 12 -9.32 -3.46 -6.84
CA ALA A 12 -9.14 -3.31 -8.29
C ALA A 12 -7.93 -2.44 -8.63
N ALA A 13 -7.71 -1.35 -7.89
CA ALA A 13 -6.54 -0.50 -8.07
C ALA A 13 -5.23 -1.24 -7.76
N VAL A 14 -5.16 -2.00 -6.66
CA VAL A 14 -3.98 -2.82 -6.32
C VAL A 14 -3.69 -3.82 -7.44
N ARG A 15 -4.70 -4.57 -7.89
CA ARG A 15 -4.54 -5.59 -8.93
C ARG A 15 -4.13 -4.99 -10.28
N THR A 16 -4.71 -3.85 -10.67
CA THR A 16 -4.35 -3.15 -11.90
C THR A 16 -2.89 -2.69 -11.87
N LEU A 17 -2.47 -2.02 -10.80
CA LEU A 17 -1.10 -1.54 -10.64
C LEU A 17 -0.07 -2.68 -10.62
N ALA A 18 -0.38 -3.77 -9.92
CA ALA A 18 0.46 -4.96 -9.89
C ALA A 18 0.52 -5.66 -11.27
N GLY A 19 -0.57 -5.67 -12.03
CA GLY A 19 -0.61 -6.21 -13.39
C GLY A 19 0.23 -5.39 -14.38
N ASP A 20 0.11 -4.06 -14.32
CA ASP A 20 0.85 -3.13 -15.18
C ASP A 20 2.36 -3.15 -14.89
N ALA A 21 2.75 -3.52 -13.67
CA ALA A 21 4.12 -3.52 -13.19
C ALA A 21 4.52 -4.82 -12.49
N VAL A 22 4.17 -5.98 -13.08
CA VAL A 22 4.32 -7.31 -12.45
C VAL A 22 5.72 -7.60 -11.86
N GLY A 23 6.77 -7.13 -12.53
CA GLY A 23 8.17 -7.32 -12.11
C GLY A 23 8.77 -6.17 -11.31
N PHE A 24 7.98 -5.14 -10.99
CA PHE A 24 8.48 -4.00 -10.22
C PHE A 24 8.69 -4.38 -8.76
N VAL A 25 9.91 -4.16 -8.27
CA VAL A 25 10.28 -4.33 -6.87
C VAL A 25 10.35 -2.95 -6.23
N TYR A 26 9.52 -2.72 -5.23
CA TYR A 26 9.61 -1.50 -4.44
C TYR A 26 10.94 -1.47 -3.69
N ARG A 27 11.69 -0.38 -3.83
CA ARG A 27 12.90 -0.12 -3.04
C ARG A 27 12.67 1.16 -2.28
N ALA A 28 12.42 1.03 -0.99
CA ALA A 28 12.46 2.16 -0.08
C ALA A 28 13.84 2.84 -0.18
N ASP A 29 13.86 4.16 -0.06
CA ASP A 29 15.10 4.92 -0.04
C ASP A 29 15.93 4.49 1.17
N MET A 30 17.03 3.76 0.95
CA MET A 30 17.88 3.25 2.04
C MET A 30 18.46 4.35 2.93
N ARG A 31 18.41 5.63 2.50
CA ARG A 31 18.76 6.78 3.35
C ARG A 31 17.73 7.04 4.46
N LYS A 32 16.57 6.37 4.40
CA LYS A 32 15.47 6.42 5.37
C LYS A 32 15.34 5.10 6.15
N MET A 33 16.35 4.22 6.11
CA MET A 33 16.41 3.07 7.01
C MET A 33 16.32 3.54 8.45
N THR A 34 15.43 2.92 9.20
CA THR A 34 15.37 3.07 10.66
C THR A 34 16.66 2.53 11.29
N PRO A 35 16.98 2.91 12.54
CA PRO A 35 18.18 2.43 13.23
C PRO A 35 18.27 0.90 13.41
N ASP A 36 17.14 0.19 13.34
CA ASP A 36 17.06 -1.28 13.40
C ASP A 36 17.25 -1.95 12.02
N GLY A 37 17.45 -1.15 10.96
CA GLY A 37 17.70 -1.62 9.61
C GLY A 37 16.45 -1.97 8.82
N SER A 38 15.25 -1.72 9.35
CA SER A 38 14.02 -1.83 8.57
C SER A 38 13.85 -0.64 7.60
N CYS A 39 13.14 -0.89 6.51
CA CYS A 39 12.73 0.13 5.56
C CYS A 39 11.23 0.37 5.75
N GLU A 40 10.86 1.56 6.25
CA GLU A 40 9.45 1.95 6.30
C GLU A 40 8.96 2.24 4.87
N CYS A 41 7.98 1.46 4.41
CA CYS A 41 7.20 1.79 3.23
C CYS A 41 6.61 3.21 3.36
N LYS A 42 6.77 4.04 2.32
CA LYS A 42 6.08 5.33 2.25
C LYS A 42 4.83 5.22 1.39
N TYR A 43 3.69 5.66 1.88
CA TYR A 43 2.45 5.70 1.12
C TYR A 43 2.47 6.82 0.09
N ALA A 44 3.07 7.96 0.41
CA ALA A 44 3.29 9.05 -0.53
C ALA A 44 4.75 9.53 -0.48
N GLU A 45 5.32 9.82 -1.64
CA GLU A 45 6.62 10.50 -1.73
C GLU A 45 6.53 11.66 -2.70
N THR A 46 7.03 12.81 -2.27
CA THR A 46 7.28 13.94 -3.16
C THR A 46 8.58 13.70 -3.91
N ARG A 47 8.49 13.36 -5.20
CA ARG A 47 9.64 13.35 -6.11
C ARG A 47 9.49 14.49 -7.10
N GLU A 48 10.53 15.31 -7.22
CA GLU A 48 10.58 16.45 -8.18
C GLU A 48 9.39 17.42 -8.02
N GLY A 49 8.90 17.61 -6.79
CA GLY A 49 7.76 18.49 -6.50
C GLY A 49 6.39 17.88 -6.78
N VAL A 50 6.32 16.62 -7.22
CA VAL A 50 5.08 15.87 -7.42
C VAL A 50 4.96 14.80 -6.36
N VAL A 51 3.88 14.82 -5.59
CA VAL A 51 3.56 13.74 -4.65
C VAL A 51 2.97 12.58 -5.44
N ARG A 52 3.56 11.39 -5.29
CA ARG A 52 3.07 10.15 -5.90
C ARG A 52 2.97 9.07 -4.84
N GLY A 53 2.06 8.12 -5.03
CA GLY A 53 2.06 6.93 -4.20
C GLY A 53 3.42 6.22 -4.35
N SER A 54 4.09 5.90 -3.25
CA SER A 54 5.44 5.34 -3.33
C SER A 54 5.41 3.81 -3.36
N CYS A 55 4.72 3.18 -2.41
CA CYS A 55 4.43 1.76 -2.41
C CYS A 55 3.12 1.44 -3.18
N LEU A 56 2.88 0.16 -3.48
CA LEU A 56 1.68 -0.27 -4.20
C LEU A 56 0.40 0.13 -3.46
N ILE A 57 0.38 0.00 -2.13
CA ILE A 57 -0.78 0.34 -1.30
C ILE A 57 -1.07 1.84 -1.36
N GLY A 58 -0.04 2.69 -1.25
CA GLY A 58 -0.18 4.13 -1.37
C GLY A 58 -0.67 4.58 -2.75
N GLN A 59 -0.19 3.95 -3.82
CA GLN A 59 -0.68 4.20 -5.18
C GLN A 59 -2.14 3.76 -5.34
N ALA A 60 -2.50 2.60 -4.79
CA ALA A 60 -3.86 2.09 -4.84
C ALA A 60 -4.85 2.98 -4.07
N LEU A 61 -4.46 3.53 -2.91
CA LEU A 61 -5.28 4.50 -2.17
C LEU A 61 -5.61 5.73 -3.02
N LEU A 62 -4.59 6.33 -3.66
CA LEU A 62 -4.78 7.50 -4.53
C LEU A 62 -5.66 7.16 -5.74
N ALA A 63 -5.44 6.00 -6.37
CA ALA A 63 -6.23 5.53 -7.51
C ALA A 63 -7.68 5.21 -7.13
N ALA A 64 -7.93 4.76 -5.90
CA ALA A 64 -9.27 4.50 -5.35
C ALA A 64 -9.99 5.78 -4.90
N GLY A 65 -9.34 6.95 -4.97
CA GLY A 65 -9.94 8.25 -4.68
C GLY A 65 -9.58 8.84 -3.32
N ALA A 66 -8.62 8.27 -2.58
CA ALA A 66 -8.12 8.88 -1.36
C ALA A 66 -7.44 10.23 -1.67
N PRO A 67 -7.75 11.30 -0.92
CA PRO A 67 -7.08 12.57 -1.10
C PRO A 67 -5.59 12.45 -0.80
N LEU A 68 -4.78 13.04 -1.68
CA LEU A 68 -3.32 13.06 -1.53
C LEU A 68 -2.85 13.59 -0.17
N ALA A 69 -3.55 14.58 0.37
CA ALA A 69 -3.25 15.17 1.67
C ALA A 69 -3.46 14.15 2.82
N GLU A 70 -4.49 13.30 2.72
CA GLU A 70 -4.74 12.23 3.69
C GLU A 70 -3.68 11.15 3.56
N VAL A 71 -3.38 10.69 2.34
CA VAL A 71 -2.36 9.65 2.11
C VAL A 71 -0.96 10.13 2.55
N SER A 72 -0.60 11.38 2.30
CA SER A 72 0.70 11.95 2.71
C SER A 72 0.82 12.17 4.22
N ALA A 73 -0.30 12.24 4.94
CA ALA A 73 -0.28 12.34 6.40
C ALA A 73 0.09 11.01 7.05
N LEU A 74 -0.15 9.88 6.38
CA LEU A 74 0.14 8.53 6.87
C LEU A 74 1.64 8.32 7.09
N ASP A 75 2.48 8.90 6.23
CA ASP A 75 3.95 8.76 6.28
C ASP A 75 4.62 9.40 7.50
N ARG A 76 3.84 10.14 8.30
CA ARG A 76 4.26 10.78 9.55
C ARG A 76 3.91 9.93 10.78
N LEU A 77 3.21 8.81 10.59
CA LEU A 77 2.85 7.88 11.65
C LEU A 77 4.03 6.94 11.89
N SER A 78 4.39 6.75 13.15
CA SER A 78 5.51 5.89 13.57
C SER A 78 5.25 4.39 13.35
N ASP A 79 4.04 4.03 12.93
CA ASP A 79 3.60 2.66 12.65
C ASP A 79 2.77 2.70 11.36
N SER A 80 3.46 2.61 10.22
CA SER A 80 2.93 2.86 8.87
C SER A 80 2.55 1.56 8.15
N ASN A 81 2.08 0.54 8.87
CA ASN A 81 1.59 -0.69 8.26
C ASN A 81 0.14 -0.55 7.79
N ALA A 82 -0.25 -1.30 6.76
CA ALA A 82 -1.56 -1.20 6.14
C ALA A 82 -2.70 -1.46 7.14
N ASP A 83 -2.49 -2.32 8.13
CA ASP A 83 -3.43 -2.63 9.21
C ASP A 83 -3.73 -1.43 10.11
N TYR A 84 -2.78 -0.51 10.27
CA TYR A 84 -2.98 0.75 11.00
C TYR A 84 -3.62 1.84 10.13
N VAL A 85 -3.27 1.86 8.85
CA VAL A 85 -3.62 2.94 7.92
C VAL A 85 -5.02 2.76 7.33
N LEU A 86 -5.30 1.60 6.76
CA LEU A 86 -6.50 1.33 5.96
C LEU A 86 -7.82 1.43 6.72
N PRO A 87 -7.91 1.17 8.05
CA PRO A 87 -9.13 1.46 8.82
C PRO A 87 -9.58 2.92 8.74
N ASN A 88 -8.65 3.88 8.55
CA ASN A 88 -9.00 5.29 8.42
C ASN A 88 -9.79 5.62 7.15
N PHE A 89 -9.77 4.73 6.16
CA PHE A 89 -10.49 4.84 4.90
C PHE A 89 -11.78 4.00 4.85
N GLY A 90 -12.15 3.35 5.96
CA GLY A 90 -13.37 2.56 6.06
C GLY A 90 -13.36 1.25 5.28
N LEU A 91 -12.18 0.74 4.91
CA LEU A 91 -12.04 -0.56 4.26
C LEU A 91 -12.36 -1.71 5.22
N SER A 92 -12.84 -2.84 4.68
CA SER A 92 -13.20 -3.99 5.52
C SER A 92 -11.97 -4.73 6.08
N CYS A 93 -12.15 -5.44 7.20
CA CYS A 93 -11.07 -6.22 7.81
C CYS A 93 -10.44 -7.24 6.85
N LYS A 94 -11.24 -7.86 5.96
CA LYS A 94 -10.72 -8.81 4.97
C LYS A 94 -9.75 -8.14 4.00
N VAL A 95 -10.12 -6.97 3.48
CA VAL A 95 -9.28 -6.17 2.59
C VAL A 95 -8.04 -5.67 3.32
N ILE A 96 -8.18 -5.26 4.57
CA ILE A 96 -7.07 -4.80 5.41
C ILE A 96 -6.04 -5.91 5.63
N ASP A 97 -6.46 -7.11 6.04
CA ASP A 97 -5.58 -8.24 6.30
C ASP A 97 -4.83 -8.68 5.02
N TRP A 98 -5.56 -8.74 3.90
CA TRP A 98 -4.99 -9.05 2.60
C TRP A 98 -3.96 -8.00 2.17
N ALA A 99 -4.28 -6.70 2.31
CA ALA A 99 -3.38 -5.62 1.93
C ALA A 99 -2.13 -5.53 2.83
N ALA A 100 -2.26 -5.84 4.13
CA ALA A 100 -1.12 -5.95 5.03
C ALA A 100 -0.16 -7.07 4.61
N SER A 101 -0.68 -8.19 4.11
CA SER A 101 0.14 -9.24 3.50
C SER A 101 0.86 -8.76 2.24
N VAL A 102 0.16 -8.03 1.36
CA VAL A 102 0.76 -7.44 0.14
C VAL A 102 1.88 -6.47 0.47
N GLN A 103 1.70 -5.62 1.50
CA GLN A 103 2.76 -4.72 1.97
C GLN A 103 3.94 -5.49 2.57
N SER A 104 3.68 -6.50 3.39
CA SER A 104 4.74 -7.30 4.01
C SER A 104 5.65 -7.96 2.97
N SER A 105 5.08 -8.49 1.88
CA SER A 105 5.87 -9.06 0.78
C SER A 105 6.68 -7.99 0.03
N GLN A 106 6.13 -6.78 -0.19
CA GLN A 106 6.90 -5.67 -0.76
C GLN A 106 8.08 -5.26 0.13
N ASP A 107 7.86 -5.18 1.45
CA ASP A 107 8.89 -4.83 2.41
C ASP A 107 9.99 -5.92 2.49
N ALA A 108 9.64 -7.16 2.17
CA ALA A 108 10.59 -8.27 1.98
C ALA A 108 11.33 -8.24 0.62
N GLY A 109 10.99 -7.30 -0.26
CA GLY A 109 11.64 -7.13 -1.57
C GLY A 109 11.03 -7.94 -2.71
N GLU A 110 9.81 -8.46 -2.53
CA GLU A 110 9.12 -9.20 -3.59
C GLU A 110 8.58 -8.26 -4.69
N PRO A 111 8.54 -8.72 -5.96
CA PRO A 111 7.85 -8.00 -7.03
C PRO A 111 6.36 -7.83 -6.72
N TRP A 112 5.76 -6.72 -7.16
CA TRP A 112 4.35 -6.41 -6.92
C TRP A 112 3.39 -7.51 -7.35
N GLY A 113 3.61 -8.11 -8.51
CA GLY A 113 2.78 -9.22 -8.99
C GLY A 113 2.85 -10.43 -8.05
N GLN A 114 4.04 -10.75 -7.54
CA GLN A 114 4.25 -11.85 -6.60
C GLN A 114 3.61 -11.55 -5.25
N ALA A 115 3.79 -10.33 -4.73
CA ALA A 115 3.19 -9.90 -3.47
C ALA A 115 1.66 -10.03 -3.46
N VAL A 116 1.00 -9.69 -4.57
CA VAL A 116 -0.45 -9.87 -4.75
C VAL A 116 -0.81 -11.35 -4.83
N ALA A 117 -0.09 -12.14 -5.63
CA ALA A 117 -0.35 -13.57 -5.78
C ALA A 117 -0.21 -14.34 -4.44
N ASP A 118 0.79 -13.99 -3.62
CA ASP A 118 1.00 -14.58 -2.30
C ASP A 118 -0.13 -14.23 -1.33
N ALA A 119 -0.61 -12.98 -1.36
CA ALA A 119 -1.74 -12.56 -0.55
C ALA A 119 -3.03 -13.27 -0.97
N ASP A 120 -3.31 -13.38 -2.27
CA ASP A 120 -4.45 -14.13 -2.79
C ASP A 120 -4.36 -15.63 -2.40
N ALA A 121 -3.18 -16.24 -2.45
CA ALA A 121 -2.98 -17.63 -2.06
C ALA A 121 -3.21 -17.86 -0.55
N ARG A 122 -2.90 -16.87 0.29
CA ARG A 122 -3.02 -16.94 1.75
C ARG A 122 -4.42 -16.62 2.26
N TYR A 123 -5.09 -15.63 1.67
CA TYR A 123 -6.36 -15.07 2.17
C TYR A 123 -7.56 -15.34 1.25
N GLY A 124 -7.33 -15.85 0.03
CA GLY A 124 -8.36 -15.94 -1.01
C GLY A 124 -8.67 -14.57 -1.60
N ASP A 125 -9.82 -14.46 -2.29
CA ASP A 125 -10.31 -13.18 -2.80
C ASP A 125 -10.88 -12.35 -1.63
N PRO A 126 -10.30 -11.18 -1.28
CA PRO A 126 -10.75 -10.40 -0.13
C PRO A 126 -12.15 -9.80 -0.30
N LEU A 127 -12.71 -9.87 -1.52
CA LEU A 127 -14.05 -9.40 -1.88
C LEU A 127 -15.13 -10.50 -1.81
N ALA A 128 -14.77 -11.74 -1.50
CA ALA A 128 -15.68 -12.89 -1.42
C ALA A 128 -16.44 -13.01 -0.09
#